data_AF-A0A3B1JPB8-F1
#
_entry.id   AF-A0A3B1JPB8-F1
#
_cell.length_a   1.000
_cell.length_b   1.000
_cell.length_c   1.000
_cell.angle_alpha   90.00
_cell.angle_beta   90.00
_cell.angle_gamma   90.00
#
_symmetry.space_group_name_H-M   'P 1'
#
loop_
_entity.id
_entity.type
_entity.pdbx_description
1 polymer ?
#
loop_
_entity_poly.entity_id
_entity_poly.type
_entity_poly.pdbx_seq_one_letter_code
_entity_poly.pdbx_strand_id
1 'polypeptide(L)'
;MSRVLIVGAGLTGSLCACLLRRELADRVQIVVWEKSRGAGGRMSTSRSPSNMSCTADLGAQYITSTPYYSKIHKSFYEELLQHDILKPLEATMEGMMLKDEASINYVTPSGMSSIVKHYLRESAGAEVFFGHHVTHVSRRGSGWEVCRKEGVPEQFDVVVLTMPVPQILQLQGDIGSLLKDSERQKLEAVSYSSRFALGLFYKAGVQISVPWAAKYISNNPCIRYIAIDDKKRNLVSDKFGPSVVVHTSVPFGLQHVEKTLEEMQPVILQELQKLMPELPEPENIKCQKWRYSQFTFSRHHVHFSVPLPLVSGPTCPMVC
;
A
#
# COMPACT_ATOMS: atom_id res chain seq x y z
N MET A 1 3.27 -32.25 2.33
CA MET A 1 2.57 -31.17 1.61
C MET A 1 3.58 -30.06 1.36
N SER A 2 3.68 -29.53 0.14
CA SER A 2 4.68 -28.50 -0.14
C SER A 2 4.34 -27.19 0.59
N ARG A 3 5.33 -26.54 1.19
CA ARG A 3 5.20 -25.28 1.92
C ARG A 3 5.63 -24.11 1.04
N VAL A 4 4.73 -23.15 0.84
CA VAL A 4 5.00 -21.92 0.10
C VAL A 4 5.00 -20.74 1.07
N LEU A 5 6.13 -20.06 1.18
CA LEU A 5 6.23 -18.79 1.91
C LEU A 5 5.98 -17.62 0.96
N ILE A 6 5.10 -16.70 1.36
CA ILE A 6 4.92 -15.39 0.74
C ILE A 6 5.42 -14.33 1.72
N VAL A 7 6.43 -13.55 1.32
CA VAL A 7 6.99 -12.48 2.13
C VAL A 7 6.33 -11.16 1.72
N GLY A 8 5.50 -10.64 2.62
CA GLY A 8 4.74 -9.39 2.51
C GLY A 8 3.23 -9.63 2.45
N ALA A 9 2.48 -9.08 3.42
CA ALA A 9 1.01 -9.08 3.41
C ALA A 9 0.45 -7.78 2.81
N GLY A 10 1.00 -7.38 1.65
CA GLY A 10 0.46 -6.31 0.81
C GLY A 10 -0.46 -6.85 -0.29
N LEU A 11 -0.96 -5.98 -1.18
CA LEU A 11 -1.85 -6.38 -2.28
C LEU A 11 -1.31 -7.57 -3.08
N THR A 12 -0.07 -7.47 -3.58
CA THR A 12 0.57 -8.52 -4.39
C THR A 12 0.67 -9.85 -3.63
N GLY A 13 1.12 -9.84 -2.37
CA GLY A 13 1.24 -11.06 -1.57
C GLY A 13 -0.11 -11.69 -1.24
N SER A 14 -1.11 -10.88 -0.85
CA SER A 14 -2.46 -11.38 -0.57
C SER A 14 -3.14 -11.97 -1.80
N LEU A 15 -3.00 -11.33 -2.97
CA LEU A 15 -3.54 -11.83 -4.22
C LEU A 15 -2.80 -13.10 -4.67
N CYS A 16 -1.48 -13.16 -4.49
CA CYS A 16 -0.70 -14.37 -4.75
C CYS A 16 -1.18 -15.55 -3.90
N ALA A 17 -1.39 -15.35 -2.59
CA ALA A 17 -1.95 -16.36 -1.71
C ALA A 17 -3.32 -16.84 -2.20
N CYS A 18 -4.17 -15.90 -2.61
CA CYS A 18 -5.53 -16.19 -3.07
C CYS A 18 -5.50 -17.00 -4.37
N LEU A 19 -4.67 -16.61 -5.33
CA LEU A 19 -4.53 -17.32 -6.60
C LEU A 19 -3.93 -18.70 -6.40
N LEU A 20 -2.92 -18.86 -5.55
CA LEU A 20 -2.37 -20.18 -5.21
C LEU A 20 -3.43 -21.08 -4.57
N ARG A 21 -4.25 -20.54 -3.67
CA ARG A 21 -5.36 -21.31 -3.07
C ARG A 21 -6.39 -21.73 -4.12
N ARG A 22 -6.78 -20.82 -5.03
CA ARG A 22 -7.76 -21.12 -6.09
C ARG A 22 -7.25 -22.21 -7.05
N GLU A 23 -5.98 -22.14 -7.44
CA GLU A 23 -5.39 -23.05 -8.42
C GLU A 23 -4.96 -24.40 -7.83
N LEU A 24 -4.43 -24.41 -6.61
CA LEU A 24 -3.82 -25.60 -6.01
C LEU A 24 -4.64 -26.19 -4.86
N ALA A 25 -5.73 -25.53 -4.45
CA ALA A 25 -6.55 -25.93 -3.31
C ALA A 25 -5.67 -26.24 -2.07
N ASP A 26 -5.95 -27.35 -1.39
CA ASP A 26 -5.21 -27.81 -0.20
C ASP A 26 -3.95 -28.61 -0.52
N ARG A 27 -3.45 -28.60 -1.76
CA ARG A 27 -2.23 -29.33 -2.14
C ARG A 27 -0.96 -28.68 -1.60
N VAL A 28 -1.03 -27.40 -1.24
CA VAL A 28 0.09 -26.63 -0.69
C VAL A 28 -0.30 -25.95 0.62
N GLN A 29 0.64 -25.90 1.56
CA GLN A 29 0.53 -25.11 2.77
C GLN A 29 1.04 -23.70 2.47
N ILE A 30 0.16 -22.70 2.54
CA ILE A 30 0.50 -21.30 2.27
C ILE A 30 0.80 -20.61 3.60
N VAL A 31 1.97 -20.01 3.70
CA VAL A 31 2.39 -19.21 4.85
C VAL A 31 2.70 -17.79 4.36
N VAL A 32 2.17 -16.79 5.04
CA VAL A 32 2.40 -15.37 4.73
C VAL A 32 3.10 -14.71 5.90
N TRP A 33 4.29 -14.17 5.68
CA TRP A 33 5.03 -13.42 6.68
C TRP A 33 5.04 -11.93 6.38
N GLU A 34 4.66 -11.12 7.36
CA GLU A 34 4.67 -9.67 7.27
C GLU A 34 5.42 -9.08 8.46
N LYS A 35 6.40 -8.20 8.17
CA LYS A 35 7.20 -7.53 9.20
C LYS A 35 6.40 -6.55 10.06
N SER A 36 5.32 -6.01 9.50
CA SER A 36 4.47 -5.01 10.15
C SER A 36 3.45 -5.67 11.08
N ARG A 37 2.75 -4.87 11.90
CA ARG A 37 1.75 -5.36 12.86
C ARG A 37 0.39 -5.75 12.23
N GLY A 38 0.25 -5.62 10.92
CA GLY A 38 -1.00 -5.89 10.21
C GLY A 38 -0.82 -5.85 8.69
N ALA A 39 -1.83 -6.32 7.98
CA ALA A 39 -1.85 -6.40 6.51
C ALA A 39 -2.18 -5.04 5.86
N GLY A 40 -1.78 -4.91 4.59
CA GLY A 40 -2.10 -3.78 3.73
C GLY A 40 -0.87 -3.17 3.06
N GLY A 41 0.26 -3.11 3.76
CA GLY A 41 1.45 -2.42 3.27
C GLY A 41 1.13 -0.96 2.89
N ARG A 42 1.38 -0.59 1.64
CA ARG A 42 1.05 0.74 1.07
C ARG A 42 -0.46 0.97 0.86
N MET A 43 -1.29 -0.03 1.12
CA MET A 43 -2.76 0.06 1.17
C MET A 43 -3.27 -0.06 2.61
N SER A 44 -2.43 0.21 3.62
CA SER A 44 -2.86 0.12 5.02
C SER A 44 -3.82 1.25 5.40
N THR A 45 -4.84 0.88 6.17
CA THR A 45 -5.79 1.79 6.82
C THR A 45 -5.40 1.94 8.27
N SER A 46 -5.17 3.18 8.70
CA SER A 46 -4.90 3.51 10.10
C SER A 46 -6.19 3.78 10.86
N ARG A 47 -6.16 3.59 12.17
CA ARG A 47 -7.30 3.84 13.07
C ARG A 47 -6.88 4.82 14.15
N SER A 48 -7.80 5.65 14.60
CA SER A 48 -7.59 6.50 15.77
C SER A 48 -7.41 5.63 17.03
N PRO A 49 -6.44 5.94 17.90
CA PRO A 49 -6.31 5.30 19.22
C PRO A 49 -7.56 5.48 20.09
N SER A 50 -8.23 6.64 20.00
CA SER A 50 -9.41 6.96 20.82
C SER A 50 -10.71 6.37 20.26
N ASN A 51 -10.77 6.02 18.97
CA ASN A 51 -11.95 5.45 18.34
C ASN A 51 -11.58 4.60 17.12
N MET A 52 -11.71 3.27 17.24
CA MET A 52 -11.30 2.34 16.18
C MET A 52 -12.12 2.45 14.89
N SER A 53 -13.31 3.06 14.93
CA SER A 53 -14.14 3.32 13.74
C SER A 53 -13.73 4.59 13.00
N CYS A 54 -13.02 5.53 13.65
CA CYS A 54 -12.41 6.65 12.96
C CYS A 54 -11.13 6.15 12.28
N THR A 55 -11.12 6.14 10.95
CA THR A 55 -10.06 5.50 10.17
C THR A 55 -9.56 6.39 9.04
N ALA A 56 -8.28 6.25 8.67
CA ALA A 56 -7.65 7.04 7.63
C ALA A 56 -6.74 6.16 6.75
N ASP A 57 -6.93 6.20 5.44
CA ASP A 57 -6.02 5.55 4.49
C ASP A 57 -4.75 6.40 4.29
N LEU A 58 -3.60 5.97 4.81
CA LEU A 58 -2.36 6.78 4.76
C LEU A 58 -1.50 6.52 3.51
N GLY A 59 -1.83 5.48 2.74
CA GLY A 59 -1.15 5.13 1.50
C GLY A 59 -2.03 5.40 0.29
N ALA A 60 -2.32 4.38 -0.51
CA ALA A 60 -3.19 4.50 -1.69
C ALA A 60 -4.58 5.09 -1.33
N GLN A 61 -4.99 6.12 -2.06
CA GLN A 61 -6.21 6.88 -1.73
C GLN A 61 -7.46 6.38 -2.43
N TYR A 62 -7.31 5.91 -3.67
CA TYR A 62 -8.36 5.37 -4.52
C TYR A 62 -7.73 4.51 -5.62
N ILE A 63 -8.54 3.73 -6.33
CA ILE A 63 -8.11 2.86 -7.44
C ILE A 63 -8.66 3.40 -8.75
N THR A 64 -7.79 3.71 -9.70
CA THR A 64 -8.18 4.14 -11.04
C THR A 64 -8.20 2.95 -11.98
N SER A 65 -9.38 2.62 -12.49
CA SER A 65 -9.55 1.63 -13.54
C SER A 65 -9.59 2.33 -14.90
N THR A 66 -8.50 2.21 -15.65
CA THR A 66 -8.49 2.64 -17.06
C THR A 66 -9.31 1.68 -17.93
N PRO A 67 -9.76 2.08 -19.13
CA PRO A 67 -10.48 1.19 -20.04
C PRO A 67 -9.74 -0.12 -20.30
N TYR A 68 -8.42 -0.06 -20.49
CA TYR A 68 -7.59 -1.25 -20.67
C TYR A 68 -7.65 -2.21 -19.47
N TYR A 69 -7.36 -1.71 -18.26
CA TYR A 69 -7.35 -2.56 -17.05
C TYR A 69 -8.73 -3.03 -16.62
N SER A 70 -9.76 -2.24 -16.87
CA SER A 70 -11.15 -2.64 -16.61
C SER A 70 -11.52 -3.91 -17.38
N LYS A 71 -10.99 -4.06 -18.62
CA LYS A 71 -11.24 -5.21 -19.48
C LYS A 71 -10.41 -6.41 -19.08
N ILE A 72 -9.09 -6.25 -18.92
CA ILE A 72 -8.19 -7.40 -18.69
C ILE A 72 -8.26 -7.94 -17.25
N HIS A 73 -8.67 -7.11 -16.28
CA HIS A 73 -8.82 -7.51 -14.87
C HIS A 73 -10.29 -7.50 -14.44
N LYS A 74 -11.22 -7.66 -15.39
CA LYS A 74 -12.67 -7.55 -15.19
C LYS A 74 -13.16 -8.37 -13.99
N SER A 75 -12.77 -9.63 -13.90
CA SER A 75 -13.19 -10.53 -12.82
C SER A 75 -12.82 -10.03 -11.43
N PHE A 76 -11.64 -9.43 -11.26
CA PHE A 76 -11.22 -8.86 -9.97
C PHE A 76 -12.04 -7.63 -9.59
N TYR A 77 -12.37 -6.77 -10.54
CA TYR A 77 -13.24 -5.62 -10.27
C TYR A 77 -14.65 -6.07 -9.92
N GLU A 78 -15.22 -7.01 -10.70
CA GLU A 78 -16.56 -7.55 -10.43
C GLU A 78 -16.63 -8.24 -9.06
N GLU A 79 -15.64 -9.06 -8.70
CA GLU A 79 -15.55 -9.70 -7.39
C GLU A 79 -15.54 -8.65 -6.27
N LEU A 80 -14.65 -7.66 -6.34
CA LEU A 80 -14.53 -6.64 -5.28
C LEU A 80 -15.76 -5.72 -5.18
N LEU A 81 -16.45 -5.45 -6.29
CA LEU A 81 -17.71 -4.70 -6.31
C LEU A 81 -18.85 -5.53 -5.73
N GLN A 82 -18.96 -6.81 -6.10
CA GLN A 82 -19.99 -7.72 -5.61
C GLN A 82 -19.92 -7.91 -4.09
N HIS A 83 -18.72 -7.87 -3.51
CA HIS A 83 -18.49 -8.00 -2.07
C HIS A 83 -18.50 -6.64 -1.32
N ASP A 84 -18.94 -5.54 -1.95
CA ASP A 84 -18.96 -4.19 -1.37
C ASP A 84 -17.58 -3.70 -0.86
N ILE A 85 -16.49 -4.29 -1.36
CA ILE A 85 -15.12 -3.89 -0.99
C ILE A 85 -14.74 -2.63 -1.75
N LEU A 86 -15.08 -2.57 -3.03
CA LEU A 86 -14.97 -1.38 -3.86
C LEU A 86 -16.34 -0.72 -4.06
N LYS A 87 -16.34 0.61 -4.15
CA LYS A 87 -17.46 1.41 -4.64
C LYS A 87 -16.94 2.52 -5.55
N PRO A 88 -17.70 2.96 -6.56
CA PRO A 88 -17.35 4.13 -7.34
C PRO A 88 -17.07 5.35 -6.44
N LEU A 89 -16.05 6.13 -6.80
CA LEU A 89 -15.75 7.39 -6.15
C LEU A 89 -16.71 8.46 -6.67
N GLU A 90 -17.71 8.81 -5.87
CA GLU A 90 -18.71 9.84 -6.19
C GLU A 90 -18.37 11.22 -5.60
N ALA A 91 -17.42 11.26 -4.67
CA ALA A 91 -17.06 12.48 -3.95
C ALA A 91 -16.24 13.45 -4.82
N THR A 92 -16.42 14.75 -4.60
CA THR A 92 -15.72 15.80 -5.37
C THR A 92 -14.21 15.81 -5.08
N MET A 93 -13.41 15.72 -6.15
CA MET A 93 -11.94 15.74 -6.11
C MET A 93 -11.41 16.98 -6.83
N GLU A 94 -10.97 17.99 -6.08
CA GLU A 94 -10.44 19.24 -6.65
C GLU A 94 -9.01 19.04 -7.20
N GLY A 95 -8.73 19.60 -8.38
CA GLY A 95 -7.40 19.51 -9.02
C GLY A 95 -7.04 18.11 -9.53
N MET A 96 -8.00 17.19 -9.57
CA MET A 96 -7.82 15.87 -10.16
C MET A 96 -7.75 15.97 -11.68
N MET A 97 -6.66 15.47 -12.26
CA MET A 97 -6.49 15.37 -13.70
C MET A 97 -6.77 13.93 -14.12
N LEU A 98 -7.92 13.68 -14.76
CA LEU A 98 -8.18 12.41 -15.42
C LEU A 98 -7.35 12.37 -16.70
N LYS A 99 -6.50 11.34 -16.84
CA LYS A 99 -5.72 11.13 -18.07
C LYS A 99 -6.57 10.59 -19.22
N ASP A 100 -7.70 9.98 -18.89
CA ASP A 100 -8.63 9.34 -19.81
C ASP A 100 -10.04 9.48 -19.22
N GLU A 101 -10.93 10.15 -19.95
CA GLU A 101 -12.31 10.44 -19.53
C GLU A 101 -13.13 9.17 -19.27
N ALA A 102 -12.76 8.04 -19.88
CA ALA A 102 -13.42 6.76 -19.67
C ALA A 102 -12.88 6.00 -18.43
N SER A 103 -11.93 6.57 -17.69
CA SER A 103 -11.43 5.94 -16.45
C SER A 103 -12.42 6.11 -15.30
N ILE A 104 -12.66 5.02 -14.57
CA ILE A 104 -13.50 5.02 -13.36
C ILE A 104 -12.60 4.97 -12.13
N ASN A 105 -12.88 5.80 -11.12
CA ASN A 105 -12.19 5.74 -9.84
C ASN A 105 -13.05 5.03 -8.81
N TYR A 106 -12.42 4.23 -7.96
CA TYR A 106 -13.06 3.48 -6.90
C TYR A 106 -12.43 3.80 -5.54
N VAL A 107 -13.24 3.78 -4.50
CA VAL A 107 -12.84 3.84 -3.10
C VAL A 107 -13.27 2.57 -2.37
N THR A 108 -12.79 2.42 -1.15
CA THR A 108 -13.13 1.29 -0.28
C THR A 108 -13.86 1.80 0.97
N PRO A 109 -15.16 1.48 1.16
CA PRO A 109 -15.92 2.00 2.30
C PRO A 109 -15.32 1.60 3.65
N SER A 110 -14.77 0.39 3.73
CA SER A 110 -14.11 -0.14 4.94
C SER A 110 -12.61 0.19 5.05
N GLY A 111 -12.12 1.13 4.21
CA GLY A 111 -10.71 1.51 4.11
C GLY A 111 -9.89 0.61 3.19
N MET A 112 -8.81 1.14 2.62
CA MET A 112 -8.04 0.53 1.53
C MET A 112 -7.45 -0.84 1.87
N SER A 113 -7.21 -1.10 3.16
CA SER A 113 -6.71 -2.41 3.62
C SER A 113 -7.74 -3.54 3.48
N SER A 114 -9.02 -3.21 3.25
CA SER A 114 -10.09 -4.19 3.05
C SER A 114 -9.85 -5.11 1.86
N ILE A 115 -9.29 -4.61 0.76
CA ILE A 115 -8.94 -5.41 -0.42
C ILE A 115 -7.93 -6.50 -0.06
N VAL A 116 -6.87 -6.13 0.66
CA VAL A 116 -5.82 -7.07 1.08
C VAL A 116 -6.40 -8.11 2.05
N LYS A 117 -7.25 -7.68 2.99
CA LYS A 117 -7.89 -8.57 3.96
C LYS A 117 -8.88 -9.53 3.30
N HIS A 118 -9.58 -9.08 2.25
CA HIS A 118 -10.44 -9.94 1.43
C HIS A 118 -9.64 -11.07 0.80
N TYR A 119 -8.57 -10.76 0.05
CA TYR A 119 -7.78 -11.80 -0.59
C TYR A 119 -7.08 -12.74 0.41
N LEU A 120 -6.66 -12.25 1.57
CA LEU A 120 -6.17 -13.14 2.64
C LEU A 120 -7.26 -14.07 3.18
N ARG A 121 -8.51 -13.62 3.27
CA ARG A 121 -9.66 -14.46 3.68
C ARG A 121 -10.00 -15.50 2.62
N GLU A 122 -10.00 -15.10 1.34
CA GLU A 122 -10.20 -16.00 0.20
C GLU A 122 -9.06 -17.03 0.05
N SER A 123 -7.93 -16.80 0.71
CA SER A 123 -6.82 -17.75 0.85
C SER A 123 -7.05 -18.73 2.00
N ALA A 124 -8.27 -19.25 2.16
CA ALA A 124 -8.67 -20.09 3.30
C ALA A 124 -7.62 -21.15 3.67
N GLY A 125 -7.26 -21.24 4.95
CA GLY A 125 -6.21 -22.13 5.44
C GLY A 125 -4.77 -21.63 5.25
N ALA A 126 -4.55 -20.43 4.70
CA ALA A 126 -3.24 -19.78 4.75
C ALA A 126 -2.93 -19.27 6.16
N GLU A 127 -1.71 -19.51 6.64
CA GLU A 127 -1.24 -19.03 7.94
C GLU A 127 -0.57 -17.66 7.77
N VAL A 128 -1.15 -16.62 8.37
CA VAL A 128 -0.65 -15.25 8.24
C VAL A 128 -0.02 -14.79 9.55
N PHE A 129 1.27 -14.49 9.51
CA PHE A 129 2.04 -14.07 10.68
C PHE A 129 2.57 -12.64 10.54
N PHE A 130 2.16 -11.78 11.49
CA PHE A 130 2.63 -10.41 11.63
C PHE A 130 3.87 -10.31 12.52
N GLY A 131 4.63 -9.22 12.44
CA GLY A 131 5.91 -9.07 13.14
C GLY A 131 7.03 -10.01 12.65
N HIS A 132 6.82 -10.72 11.54
CA HIS A 132 7.78 -11.66 10.97
C HIS A 132 8.64 -10.96 9.91
N HIS A 133 9.73 -10.32 10.36
CA HIS A 133 10.66 -9.65 9.47
C HIS A 133 11.72 -10.61 8.95
N VAL A 134 11.60 -11.02 7.68
CA VAL A 134 12.62 -11.83 6.99
C VAL A 134 13.93 -11.06 6.85
N THR A 135 15.03 -11.70 7.22
CA THR A 135 16.38 -11.13 7.12
C THR A 135 17.31 -11.96 6.24
N HIS A 136 17.13 -13.29 6.20
CA HIS A 136 17.96 -14.19 5.39
C HIS A 136 17.10 -15.18 4.63
N VAL A 137 17.51 -15.49 3.40
CA VAL A 137 16.95 -16.57 2.59
C VAL A 137 18.12 -17.34 1.98
N SER A 138 18.28 -18.60 2.40
CA SER A 138 19.39 -19.46 1.97
C SER A 138 18.87 -20.75 1.35
N ARG A 139 19.59 -21.27 0.36
CA ARG A 139 19.24 -22.53 -0.28
C ARG A 139 19.73 -23.68 0.60
N ARG A 140 18.85 -24.65 0.85
CA ARG A 140 19.15 -25.88 1.61
C ARG A 140 18.59 -27.07 0.84
N GLY A 141 19.47 -27.81 0.15
CA GLY A 141 19.07 -28.91 -0.71
C GLY A 141 18.11 -28.45 -1.83
N SER A 142 16.94 -29.06 -1.89
CA SER A 142 15.87 -28.71 -2.84
C SER A 142 14.98 -27.55 -2.41
N GLY A 143 15.10 -27.07 -1.16
CA GLY A 143 14.26 -26.02 -0.60
C GLY A 143 15.04 -24.82 -0.10
N TRP A 144 14.38 -24.06 0.76
CA TRP A 144 14.83 -22.79 1.29
C TRP A 144 14.76 -22.79 2.81
N GLU A 145 15.79 -22.30 3.45
CA GLU A 145 15.78 -21.93 4.85
C GLU A 145 15.63 -20.41 4.95
N VAL A 146 14.62 -19.95 5.69
CA VAL A 146 14.29 -18.53 5.82
C VAL A 146 14.40 -18.13 7.28
N CYS A 147 15.26 -17.15 7.54
CA CYS A 147 15.44 -16.58 8.87
C CYS A 147 14.65 -15.28 8.99
N ARG A 148 14.05 -15.10 10.16
CA ARG A 148 13.45 -13.84 10.60
C ARG A 148 14.34 -13.16 11.64
N LYS A 149 14.10 -11.87 11.88
CA LYS A 149 14.87 -11.06 12.84
C LYS A 149 14.90 -11.69 14.24
N GLU A 150 13.80 -12.30 14.65
CA GLU A 150 13.64 -12.98 15.94
C GLU A 150 12.95 -14.32 15.72
N GLY A 151 13.43 -15.37 16.39
CA GLY A 151 12.91 -16.73 16.28
C GLY A 151 13.83 -17.68 15.51
N VAL A 152 13.41 -18.94 15.43
CA VAL A 152 14.17 -19.99 14.73
C VAL A 152 13.96 -19.92 13.21
N PRO A 153 14.96 -20.32 12.40
CA PRO A 153 14.79 -20.49 10.96
C PRO A 153 13.73 -21.53 10.63
N GLU A 154 13.02 -21.34 9.52
CA GLU A 154 12.05 -22.32 9.00
C GLU A 154 12.34 -22.72 7.55
N GLN A 155 11.92 -23.93 7.18
CA GLN A 155 12.11 -24.47 5.85
C GLN A 155 10.86 -24.39 4.98
N PHE A 156 11.04 -24.01 3.72
CA PHE A 156 9.99 -23.88 2.71
C PHE A 156 10.46 -24.46 1.38
N ASP A 157 9.52 -25.00 0.59
CA ASP A 157 9.83 -25.50 -0.76
C ASP A 157 9.90 -24.34 -1.77
N VAL A 158 9.08 -23.31 -1.57
CA VAL A 158 8.99 -22.12 -2.44
C VAL A 158 8.93 -20.86 -1.58
N VAL A 159 9.63 -19.81 -2.03
CA VAL A 159 9.58 -18.47 -1.42
C VAL A 159 9.21 -17.44 -2.49
N VAL A 160 8.15 -16.67 -2.25
CA VAL A 160 7.69 -15.56 -3.09
C VAL A 160 7.96 -14.25 -2.37
N LEU A 161 8.79 -13.39 -2.95
CA LEU A 161 9.14 -12.08 -2.37
C LEU A 161 8.29 -10.98 -3.01
N THR A 162 7.53 -10.24 -2.21
CA THR A 162 6.63 -9.18 -2.70
C THR A 162 6.91 -7.80 -2.12
N MET A 163 7.96 -7.67 -1.29
CA MET A 163 8.41 -6.38 -0.77
C MET A 163 9.09 -5.53 -1.85
N PRO A 164 9.22 -4.19 -1.66
CA PRO A 164 9.94 -3.33 -2.59
C PRO A 164 11.35 -3.84 -2.91
N VAL A 165 11.79 -3.67 -4.16
CA VAL A 165 13.07 -4.22 -4.66
C VAL A 165 14.28 -3.88 -3.78
N PRO A 166 14.46 -2.63 -3.28
CA PRO A 166 15.55 -2.33 -2.35
C PRO A 166 15.57 -3.20 -1.09
N GLN A 167 14.41 -3.63 -0.60
CA GLN A 167 14.32 -4.55 0.56
C GLN A 167 14.68 -5.99 0.17
N ILE A 168 14.41 -6.41 -1.06
CA ILE A 168 14.87 -7.70 -1.60
C ILE A 168 16.40 -7.72 -1.70
N LEU A 169 16.99 -6.65 -2.24
CA LEU A 169 18.45 -6.52 -2.40
C LEU A 169 19.20 -6.41 -1.06
N GLN A 170 18.50 -6.07 0.03
CA GLN A 170 19.04 -6.03 1.40
C GLN A 170 18.98 -7.39 2.12
N LEU A 171 18.31 -8.41 1.56
CA LEU A 171 18.27 -9.74 2.15
C LEU A 171 19.66 -10.36 2.15
N GLN A 172 20.01 -10.98 3.27
CA GLN A 172 21.22 -11.77 3.41
C GLN A 172 20.99 -13.23 2.97
N GLY A 173 22.05 -14.02 2.89
CA GLY A 173 22.00 -15.41 2.42
C GLY A 173 22.29 -15.54 0.92
N ASP A 174 21.66 -16.51 0.26
CA ASP A 174 22.05 -16.94 -1.08
C ASP A 174 21.30 -16.19 -2.20
N ILE A 175 20.28 -15.39 -1.88
CA ILE A 175 19.53 -14.63 -2.89
C ILE A 175 20.46 -13.74 -3.72
N GLY A 176 21.40 -13.06 -3.06
CA GLY A 176 22.33 -12.15 -3.73
C GLY A 176 23.27 -12.83 -4.72
N SER A 177 23.68 -14.07 -4.46
CA SER A 177 24.58 -14.87 -5.31
C SER A 177 23.85 -15.66 -6.40
N LEU A 178 22.55 -15.93 -6.21
CA LEU A 178 21.71 -16.61 -7.20
C LEU A 178 21.26 -15.68 -8.34
N LEU A 179 21.28 -14.36 -8.12
CA LEU A 179 20.98 -13.37 -9.16
C LEU A 179 22.16 -13.24 -10.12
N LYS A 180 21.89 -13.38 -11.42
CA LYS A 180 22.88 -13.04 -12.46
C LYS A 180 23.14 -11.54 -12.43
N ASP A 181 24.33 -11.11 -12.86
CA ASP A 181 24.70 -9.69 -12.91
C ASP A 181 23.68 -8.84 -13.69
N SER A 182 23.18 -9.36 -14.81
CA SER A 182 22.17 -8.66 -15.62
C SER A 182 20.80 -8.55 -14.93
N GLU A 183 20.45 -9.49 -14.06
CA GLU A 183 19.21 -9.45 -13.25
C GLU A 183 19.39 -8.46 -12.09
N ARG A 184 20.55 -8.51 -11.43
CA ARG A 184 20.93 -7.58 -10.38
C ARG A 184 20.90 -6.12 -10.88
N GLN A 185 21.51 -5.83 -12.01
CA GLN A 185 21.51 -4.49 -12.61
C GLN A 185 20.08 -3.99 -12.91
N LYS A 186 19.19 -4.87 -13.39
CA LYS A 186 17.78 -4.53 -13.63
C LYS A 186 17.06 -4.19 -12.33
N LEU A 187 17.33 -4.93 -11.25
CA LEU A 187 16.74 -4.67 -9.94
C LEU A 187 17.29 -3.38 -9.31
N GLU A 188 18.59 -3.12 -9.44
CA GLU A 188 19.23 -1.90 -8.93
C GLU A 188 18.77 -0.64 -9.67
N ALA A 189 18.35 -0.77 -10.94
CA ALA A 189 17.73 0.32 -11.70
C ALA A 189 16.31 0.69 -11.24
N VAL A 190 15.70 -0.11 -10.35
CA VAL A 190 14.35 0.15 -9.82
C VAL A 190 14.40 1.23 -8.75
N SER A 191 13.89 2.41 -9.10
CA SER A 191 13.82 3.56 -8.18
C SER A 191 12.41 3.78 -7.63
N TYR A 192 12.35 4.32 -6.41
CA TYR A 192 11.11 4.72 -5.75
C TYR A 192 11.20 6.16 -5.28
N SER A 193 10.08 6.87 -5.36
CA SER A 193 9.89 8.14 -4.67
C SER A 193 9.71 7.94 -3.17
N SER A 194 9.92 9.00 -2.40
CA SER A 194 9.62 9.05 -0.97
C SER A 194 8.58 10.11 -0.66
N ARG A 195 7.71 9.85 0.32
CA ARG A 195 6.71 10.80 0.83
C ARG A 195 6.51 10.62 2.34
N PHE A 196 6.00 11.66 3.00
CA PHE A 196 5.35 11.54 4.30
C PHE A 196 3.84 11.61 4.12
N ALA A 197 3.12 10.94 5.01
CA ALA A 197 1.68 11.00 5.13
C ALA A 197 1.29 11.34 6.57
N LEU A 198 0.36 12.26 6.76
CA LEU A 198 -0.29 12.51 8.05
C LEU A 198 -1.74 12.02 8.00
N GLY A 199 -2.18 11.38 9.08
CA GLY A 199 -3.58 11.17 9.40
C GLY A 199 -3.94 11.96 10.65
N LEU A 200 -4.87 12.89 10.53
CA LEU A 200 -5.42 13.68 11.63
C LEU A 200 -6.80 13.10 11.94
N PHE A 201 -7.05 12.74 13.19
CA PHE A 201 -8.30 12.13 13.63
C PHE A 201 -9.01 13.05 14.61
N TYR A 202 -10.32 13.21 14.41
CA TYR A 202 -11.14 14.15 15.18
C TYR A 202 -12.20 13.41 15.99
N LYS A 203 -12.70 14.07 17.04
CA LYS A 203 -13.82 13.58 17.86
C LYS A 203 -15.11 13.58 17.06
N ALA A 204 -16.04 12.69 17.44
CA ALA A 204 -17.40 12.73 16.92
C ALA A 204 -18.04 14.12 17.12
N GLY A 205 -18.80 14.57 16.12
CA GLY A 205 -19.42 15.90 16.11
C GLY A 205 -18.57 17.02 15.50
N VAL A 206 -17.25 16.86 15.37
CA VAL A 206 -16.41 17.83 14.65
C VAL A 206 -16.80 17.85 13.17
N GLN A 207 -16.93 19.06 12.60
CA GLN A 207 -17.24 19.27 11.19
C GLN A 207 -16.07 19.94 10.48
N ILE A 208 -15.73 19.48 9.28
CA ILE A 208 -14.72 20.10 8.43
C ILE A 208 -15.42 20.60 7.17
N SER A 209 -15.66 21.90 7.11
CA SER A 209 -16.45 22.53 6.05
C SER A 209 -15.58 22.93 4.86
N VAL A 210 -15.37 22.01 3.94
CA VAL A 210 -14.74 22.26 2.63
C VAL A 210 -15.63 21.73 1.49
N PRO A 211 -15.64 22.38 0.31
CA PRO A 211 -16.52 21.97 -0.79
C PRO A 211 -16.10 20.65 -1.42
N TRP A 212 -14.83 20.27 -1.30
CA TRP A 212 -14.26 19.03 -1.84
C TRP A 212 -14.19 17.91 -0.79
N ALA A 213 -13.96 16.69 -1.24
CA ALA A 213 -13.61 15.55 -0.38
C ALA A 213 -12.10 15.26 -0.44
N ALA A 214 -11.45 15.57 -1.56
CA ALA A 214 -10.00 15.70 -1.61
C ALA A 214 -9.56 16.79 -2.58
N LYS A 215 -8.32 17.25 -2.41
CA LYS A 215 -7.73 18.33 -3.19
C LYS A 215 -6.27 18.04 -3.51
N TYR A 216 -5.93 18.10 -4.80
CA TYR A 216 -4.56 18.12 -5.28
C TYR A 216 -4.02 19.55 -5.29
N ILE A 217 -2.79 19.72 -4.79
CA ILE A 217 -2.13 21.02 -4.67
C ILE A 217 -0.87 20.99 -5.51
N SER A 218 -0.81 21.77 -6.60
CA SER A 218 0.36 21.80 -7.50
C SER A 218 1.44 22.77 -7.04
N ASN A 219 1.04 23.87 -6.39
CA ASN A 219 1.90 25.02 -6.10
C ASN A 219 2.22 25.11 -4.60
N ASN A 220 2.65 24.01 -3.99
CA ASN A 220 3.10 23.99 -2.60
C ASN A 220 4.38 23.15 -2.46
N PRO A 221 5.42 23.65 -1.77
CA PRO A 221 6.70 22.94 -1.68
C PRO A 221 6.61 21.66 -0.85
N CYS A 222 5.71 21.61 0.14
CA CYS A 222 5.60 20.51 1.09
C CYS A 222 4.41 19.60 0.83
N ILE A 223 3.18 20.11 0.66
CA ILE A 223 1.95 19.31 0.58
C ILE A 223 1.49 19.15 -0.88
N ARG A 224 1.18 17.90 -1.28
CA ARG A 224 0.69 17.58 -2.63
C ARG A 224 -0.79 17.24 -2.67
N TYR A 225 -1.32 16.68 -1.59
CA TYR A 225 -2.67 16.15 -1.55
C TYR A 225 -3.25 16.23 -0.13
N ILE A 226 -4.53 16.58 -0.03
CA ILE A 226 -5.31 16.56 1.21
C ILE A 226 -6.63 15.84 0.93
N ALA A 227 -7.09 14.97 1.83
CA ALA A 227 -8.40 14.34 1.77
C ALA A 227 -9.11 14.39 3.13
N ILE A 228 -10.41 14.63 3.09
CA ILE A 228 -11.34 14.32 4.19
C ILE A 228 -11.79 12.88 3.95
N ASP A 229 -11.15 11.92 4.60
CA ASP A 229 -11.15 10.50 4.20
C ASP A 229 -12.51 9.82 4.38
N ASP A 230 -13.28 10.24 5.39
CA ASP A 230 -14.67 9.83 5.60
C ASP A 230 -15.59 10.36 4.50
N LYS A 231 -15.53 11.66 4.16
CA LYS A 231 -16.25 12.25 3.03
C LYS A 231 -15.88 11.60 1.69
N LYS A 232 -14.59 11.33 1.46
CA LYS A 232 -14.08 10.65 0.25
C LYS A 232 -14.67 9.25 0.10
N ARG A 233 -14.85 8.53 1.21
CA ARG A 233 -15.45 7.18 1.25
C ARG A 233 -16.97 7.19 1.41
N ASN A 234 -17.60 8.37 1.37
CA ASN A 234 -19.03 8.59 1.56
C ASN A 234 -19.58 7.95 2.85
N LEU A 235 -18.85 8.15 3.97
CA LEU A 235 -19.23 7.63 5.27
C LEU A 235 -20.02 8.68 6.06
N VAL A 236 -21.20 8.30 6.54
CA VAL A 236 -22.05 9.15 7.40
C VAL A 236 -22.34 8.40 8.70
N SER A 237 -21.93 8.96 9.84
CA SER A 237 -22.10 8.34 11.15
C SER A 237 -21.83 9.32 12.29
N ASP A 238 -22.69 9.34 13.29
CA ASP A 238 -22.48 10.14 14.51
C ASP A 238 -21.52 9.46 15.50
N LYS A 239 -21.09 8.22 15.22
CA LYS A 239 -20.25 7.41 16.13
C LYS A 239 -18.76 7.69 16.02
N PHE A 240 -18.31 8.40 15.00
CA PHE A 240 -16.92 8.77 14.81
C PHE A 240 -16.80 10.16 14.19
N GLY A 241 -15.70 10.84 14.47
CA GLY A 241 -15.39 12.12 13.85
C GLY A 241 -14.73 11.95 12.48
N PRO A 242 -14.57 13.06 11.74
CA PRO A 242 -13.89 13.06 10.46
C PRO A 242 -12.41 12.68 10.63
N SER A 243 -11.77 12.40 9.51
CA SER A 243 -10.32 12.19 9.44
C SER A 243 -9.75 12.89 8.23
N VAL A 244 -8.60 13.54 8.42
CA VAL A 244 -7.89 14.24 7.35
C VAL A 244 -6.60 13.50 7.03
N VAL A 245 -6.41 13.17 5.76
CA VAL A 245 -5.17 12.61 5.23
C VAL A 245 -4.43 13.69 4.47
N VAL A 246 -3.12 13.81 4.72
CA VAL A 246 -2.23 14.72 4.00
C VAL A 246 -1.07 13.94 3.44
N HIS A 247 -0.74 14.13 2.16
CA HIS A 247 0.49 13.60 1.57
C HIS A 247 1.41 14.72 1.14
N THR A 248 2.69 14.60 1.51
CA THR A 248 3.71 15.54 1.08
C THR A 248 4.09 15.34 -0.38
N SER A 249 4.68 16.35 -1.02
CA SER A 249 5.29 16.30 -2.35
C SER A 249 6.46 15.30 -2.40
N VAL A 250 6.79 14.83 -3.61
CA VAL A 250 7.96 13.95 -3.82
C VAL A 250 9.26 14.69 -3.52
N PRO A 251 9.49 15.95 -4.00
CA PRO A 251 10.70 16.69 -3.65
C PRO A 251 10.91 16.81 -2.14
N PHE A 252 9.85 17.17 -1.39
CA PHE A 252 9.92 17.26 0.07
C PHE A 252 10.24 15.91 0.71
N GLY A 253 9.55 14.85 0.29
CA GLY A 253 9.76 13.50 0.82
C GLY A 253 11.18 12.99 0.58
N LEU A 254 11.77 13.25 -0.60
CA LEU A 254 13.15 12.88 -0.92
C LEU A 254 14.17 13.69 -0.10
N GLN A 255 14.00 15.01 -0.01
CA GLN A 255 14.89 15.90 0.74
C GLN A 255 14.96 15.54 2.23
N HIS A 256 13.85 15.05 2.80
CA HIS A 256 13.73 14.80 4.24
C HIS A 256 13.63 13.30 4.59
N VAL A 257 13.94 12.37 3.67
CA VAL A 257 13.71 10.93 3.89
C VAL A 257 14.50 10.33 5.06
N GLU A 258 15.63 10.93 5.43
CA GLU A 258 16.44 10.53 6.60
C GLU A 258 16.00 11.18 7.91
N LYS A 259 15.12 12.19 7.86
CA LYS A 259 14.56 12.85 9.05
C LYS A 259 13.56 11.94 9.78
N THR A 260 13.42 12.15 11.09
CA THR A 260 12.50 11.40 11.94
C THR A 260 11.05 11.89 11.76
N LEU A 261 10.08 11.12 12.27
CA LEU A 261 8.68 11.52 12.19
C LEU A 261 8.40 12.73 13.10
N GLU A 262 9.08 12.78 14.24
CA GLU A 262 9.00 13.84 15.25
C GLU A 262 9.54 15.17 14.71
N GLU A 263 10.62 15.13 13.91
CA GLU A 263 11.14 16.31 13.22
C GLU A 263 10.17 16.82 12.15
N MET A 264 9.56 15.91 11.37
CA MET A 264 8.80 16.28 10.18
C MET A 264 7.32 16.56 10.41
N GLN A 265 6.69 15.94 11.43
CA GLN A 265 5.28 16.13 11.71
C GLN A 265 4.92 17.62 11.97
N PRO A 266 5.64 18.38 12.82
CA PRO A 266 5.33 19.79 13.05
C PRO A 266 5.48 20.65 11.79
N VAL A 267 6.49 20.36 10.96
CA VAL A 267 6.74 21.10 9.70
C VAL A 267 5.56 20.92 8.73
N ILE A 268 5.07 19.68 8.57
CA ILE A 268 3.95 19.38 7.68
C ILE A 268 2.64 19.99 8.23
N LEU A 269 2.44 19.95 9.55
CA LEU A 269 1.26 20.57 10.20
C LEU A 269 1.26 22.09 10.03
N GLN A 270 2.42 22.75 10.18
CA GLN A 270 2.54 24.18 9.98
C GLN A 270 2.17 24.57 8.55
N GLU A 271 2.57 23.77 7.55
CA GLU A 271 2.19 24.01 6.17
C GLU A 271 0.69 23.74 5.93
N LEU A 272 0.14 22.70 6.55
CA LEU A 272 -1.29 22.40 6.48
C LEU A 272 -2.13 23.56 7.03
N GLN A 273 -1.72 24.16 8.15
CA GLN A 273 -2.43 25.30 8.75
C GLN A 273 -2.47 26.52 7.83
N LYS A 274 -1.43 26.75 7.01
CA LYS A 274 -1.45 27.83 6.01
C LYS A 274 -2.48 27.56 4.90
N LEU A 275 -2.67 26.30 4.54
CA LEU A 275 -3.62 25.88 3.49
C LEU A 275 -5.06 25.76 4.00
N MET A 276 -5.23 25.43 5.29
CA MET A 276 -6.52 25.23 5.95
C MET A 276 -6.52 25.92 7.33
N PRO A 277 -6.57 27.26 7.39
CA PRO A 277 -6.43 28.02 8.64
C PRO A 277 -7.60 27.80 9.63
N GLU A 278 -8.75 27.34 9.14
CA GLU A 278 -9.94 27.04 9.94
C GLU A 278 -9.99 25.58 10.39
N LEU A 279 -8.95 24.78 10.08
CA LEU A 279 -8.93 23.38 10.49
C LEU A 279 -8.86 23.30 12.03
N PRO A 280 -9.78 22.59 12.70
CA PRO A 280 -9.72 22.41 14.14
C PRO A 280 -8.46 21.66 14.59
N GLU A 281 -8.14 21.74 15.88
CA GLU A 281 -7.09 20.90 16.45
C GLU A 281 -7.52 19.42 16.46
N PRO A 282 -6.70 18.50 15.92
CA PRO A 282 -7.02 17.08 15.91
C PRO A 282 -6.84 16.45 17.30
N GLU A 283 -7.62 15.41 17.59
CA GLU A 283 -7.48 14.66 18.84
C GLU A 283 -6.24 13.76 18.81
N ASN A 284 -5.98 13.14 17.65
CA ASN A 284 -4.84 12.27 17.44
C ASN A 284 -4.21 12.54 16.07
N ILE A 285 -2.89 12.40 15.99
CA ILE A 285 -2.14 12.53 14.74
C ILE A 285 -1.29 11.28 14.56
N LYS A 286 -1.28 10.75 13.34
CA LYS A 286 -0.37 9.70 12.92
C LYS A 286 0.47 10.17 11.75
N CYS A 287 1.78 10.21 11.94
CA CYS A 287 2.74 10.44 10.87
C CYS A 287 3.28 9.10 10.34
N GLN A 288 3.37 8.96 9.02
CA GLN A 288 3.91 7.78 8.34
C GLN A 288 4.92 8.20 7.27
N LYS A 289 6.12 7.62 7.32
CA LYS A 289 7.13 7.78 6.27
C LYS A 289 7.03 6.63 5.27
N TRP A 290 6.81 6.95 4.00
CA TRP A 290 6.86 6.03 2.88
C TRP A 290 8.20 6.21 2.16
N ARG A 291 9.26 5.56 2.66
CA ARG A 291 10.59 5.58 2.01
C ARG A 291 10.52 5.07 0.57
N TYR A 292 9.77 4.00 0.35
CA TYR A 292 9.50 3.42 -0.95
C TYR A 292 8.01 3.60 -1.28
N SER A 293 7.61 4.82 -1.66
CA SER A 293 6.21 5.19 -1.91
C SER A 293 5.73 4.60 -3.25
N GLN A 294 6.05 5.27 -4.35
CA GLN A 294 5.67 4.87 -5.71
C GLN A 294 6.92 4.58 -6.54
N PHE A 295 6.81 3.60 -7.44
CA PHE A 295 7.87 3.34 -8.42
C PHE A 295 8.04 4.56 -9.34
N THR A 296 9.28 4.92 -9.62
CA THR A 296 9.64 6.01 -10.55
C THR A 296 10.46 5.41 -11.67
N PHE A 297 9.96 5.51 -12.92
CA PHE A 297 10.74 5.07 -14.07
C PHE A 297 12.03 5.90 -14.20
N SER A 298 13.16 5.22 -14.13
CA SER A 298 14.39 5.66 -14.81
C SER A 298 14.09 5.67 -16.32
N ARG A 299 14.47 6.72 -17.05
CA ARG A 299 14.25 6.88 -18.51
C ARG A 299 14.92 5.81 -19.39
N HIS A 300 15.52 4.78 -18.82
CA HIS A 300 16.12 3.67 -19.57
C HIS A 300 15.11 2.53 -19.66
N HIS A 301 14.62 2.29 -20.89
CA HIS A 301 13.63 1.27 -21.23
C HIS A 301 14.01 -0.12 -20.68
N VAL A 302 13.37 -0.55 -19.59
CA VAL A 302 13.36 -1.96 -19.19
C VAL A 302 12.01 -2.54 -19.59
N HIS A 303 11.95 -3.13 -20.79
CA HIS A 303 10.89 -4.07 -21.13
C HIS A 303 11.23 -5.41 -20.48
N PHE A 304 10.38 -5.86 -19.56
CA PHE A 304 10.42 -7.22 -19.06
C PHE A 304 9.82 -8.16 -20.11
N SER A 305 10.67 -8.83 -20.88
CA SER A 305 10.31 -10.03 -21.63
C SER A 305 10.86 -11.23 -20.87
N VAL A 306 10.01 -11.86 -20.06
CA VAL A 306 10.27 -13.19 -19.48
C VAL A 306 9.32 -14.17 -20.17
N PRO A 307 9.81 -15.30 -20.72
CA PRO A 307 8.93 -16.34 -21.22
C PRO A 307 8.30 -17.10 -20.03
N LEU A 308 6.96 -17.20 -20.02
CA LEU A 308 6.05 -17.87 -19.04
C LEU A 308 5.60 -17.02 -17.82
N PRO A 309 4.36 -17.24 -17.32
CA PRO A 309 3.42 -16.17 -16.98
C PRO A 309 3.65 -15.64 -15.57
N LEU A 310 4.69 -14.83 -15.40
CA LEU A 310 4.77 -13.89 -14.30
C LEU A 310 3.98 -12.64 -14.71
N VAL A 311 2.83 -12.44 -14.07
CA VAL A 311 2.04 -11.21 -14.19
C VAL A 311 2.78 -10.09 -13.47
N SER A 312 3.84 -9.57 -14.11
CA SER A 312 4.35 -8.22 -13.84
C SER A 312 3.66 -7.28 -14.82
N GLY A 313 2.37 -7.05 -14.60
CA GLY A 313 1.68 -5.95 -15.26
C GLY A 313 2.23 -4.63 -14.74
N PRO A 314 2.21 -3.54 -15.54
CA PRO A 314 2.46 -2.21 -15.01
C PRO A 314 1.48 -2.02 -13.86
N THR A 315 2.00 -1.67 -12.68
CA THR A 315 1.16 -1.32 -11.55
C THR A 315 0.19 -0.24 -12.02
N CYS A 316 -1.12 -0.50 -11.85
CA CYS A 316 -2.14 0.54 -11.86
C CYS A 316 -1.56 1.76 -11.12
N PRO A 317 -1.57 2.98 -11.71
CA PRO A 317 -1.07 4.16 -11.03
C PRO A 317 -2.00 4.46 -9.84
N MET A 318 -1.78 3.75 -8.74
CA MET A 318 -2.40 4.07 -7.47
C MET A 318 -1.73 5.33 -6.98
N VAL A 319 -2.52 6.41 -6.93
CA VAL A 319 -2.03 7.66 -6.38
C VAL A 319 -1.91 7.48 -4.86
N CYS A 320 -0.66 7.43 -4.40
CA CYS A 320 -0.26 7.90 -3.08
C CYS A 320 0.05 9.40 -3.22
#